data_AF-A0A1G3GYW2-F1
#
_entry.id   AF-A0A1G3GYW2-F1
#
_cell.length_a   1.000
_cell.length_b   1.000
_cell.length_c   1.000
_cell.angle_alpha   90.00
_cell.angle_beta   90.00
_cell.angle_gamma   90.00
#
_symmetry.space_group_name_H-M   'P 1'
#
loop_
_entity.id
_entity.type
_entity.pdbx_description
1 polymer ?
#
loop_
_entity_poly.entity_id
_entity_poly.type
_entity_poly.pdbx_seq_one_letter_code
_entity_poly.pdbx_strand_id
1 'polypeptide(L)'
;MRLLPALLLGVSSLLVARPADRDGDDGKPPSLGATADLSTAPRVGVDRPKPTYPLYERDKRVHGLKPFQPLVDAAPAGSTLRPPPGSYSGPVVMNKPLIIDGGGQVTIDAGDKGTVFSLETDAAVLRGLHLTGSGDSHDTDDSCLDVRGHRNVIENLVIDNCLFGIDLKQSSDNVLRHNKVSSKPRELGVRGDGLRLWYSDRNLIEGNEIADSRDMVAWYSHDNIYRRNVGMRSRYSIHFMFANNNIVEDNRFYDNSVGVYFMYTEGGVLRNNLISHATGAAGMAIGFKEASNAVIEGNEIIYCAVGIGSDLSPFQPDSKIWVRNNRFAYNGIAVKLSSELGGNVVTDNIFEGNLTHVVQAGRGTSGLNEWRGNYWDDYQGFDRDHNGVGDTPYEFYAYADQIWIELPPARFFKTAPVMELLDFLERLAPFSSPEMTLRDEWPRFTKPQLIKSKVTG
;
A
#
# COMPACT_ATOMS: atom_id res chain seq x y z
N MET A 1 31.44 -16.19 27.40
CA MET A 1 30.77 -17.30 26.70
C MET A 1 29.28 -17.04 26.74
N ARG A 2 28.73 -16.37 25.71
CA ARG A 2 27.32 -15.97 25.61
C ARG A 2 26.66 -16.90 24.59
N LEU A 3 25.64 -17.65 25.02
CA LEU A 3 24.73 -18.38 24.13
C LEU A 3 23.50 -17.51 23.83
N LEU A 4 23.17 -17.42 22.55
CA LEU A 4 21.96 -16.79 22.00
C LEU A 4 20.70 -17.60 22.38
N PRO A 5 19.54 -16.95 22.59
CA PRO A 5 18.24 -17.62 22.54
C PRO A 5 17.68 -17.64 21.10
N ALA A 6 17.12 -18.79 20.73
CA ALA A 6 16.48 -19.07 19.45
C ALA A 6 15.12 -18.37 19.31
N LEU A 7 14.86 -17.83 18.11
CA LEU A 7 13.57 -17.29 17.67
C LEU A 7 12.57 -18.44 17.48
N LEU A 8 11.44 -18.41 18.19
CA LEU A 8 10.27 -19.23 17.87
C LEU A 8 9.52 -18.59 16.69
N LEU A 9 9.46 -19.31 15.57
CA LEU A 9 8.51 -19.06 14.48
C LEU A 9 7.15 -19.62 14.89
N GLY A 10 6.14 -18.74 14.90
CA GLY A 10 4.74 -19.11 15.13
C GLY A 10 4.20 -20.00 14.02
N VAL A 11 3.56 -21.09 14.41
CA VAL A 11 2.95 -22.11 13.56
C VAL A 11 1.63 -21.54 12.99
N SER A 12 1.54 -21.38 11.67
CA SER A 12 0.25 -21.23 10.99
C SER A 12 -0.48 -22.57 10.97
N SER A 13 -1.65 -22.61 11.58
CA SER A 13 -2.59 -23.73 11.53
C SER A 13 -3.11 -23.91 10.09
N LEU A 14 -2.66 -24.97 9.42
CA LEU A 14 -3.32 -25.49 8.22
C LEU A 14 -4.65 -26.13 8.62
N LEU A 15 -5.77 -25.56 8.17
CA LEU A 15 -7.03 -26.28 8.11
C LEU A 15 -6.94 -27.32 6.98
N VAL A 16 -6.87 -28.59 7.35
CA VAL A 16 -7.01 -29.72 6.41
C VAL A 16 -8.50 -29.84 6.06
N ALA A 17 -8.87 -29.45 4.85
CA ALA A 17 -10.21 -29.72 4.32
C ALA A 17 -10.35 -31.24 4.06
N ARG A 18 -11.36 -31.87 4.67
CA ARG A 18 -11.76 -33.25 4.36
C ARG A 18 -12.37 -33.30 2.95
N PRO A 19 -12.15 -34.38 2.18
CA PRO A 19 -12.83 -34.55 0.91
C PRO A 19 -14.31 -34.82 1.17
N ALA A 20 -15.19 -34.00 0.56
CA ALA A 20 -16.62 -34.25 0.55
C ALA A 20 -16.95 -35.34 -0.48
N ASP A 21 -17.84 -36.24 -0.09
CA ASP A 21 -18.34 -37.32 -0.93
C ASP A 21 -18.97 -36.79 -2.22
N ARG A 22 -18.72 -37.54 -3.31
CA ARG A 22 -19.24 -37.27 -4.65
C ARG A 22 -20.71 -37.67 -4.72
N ASP A 23 -21.58 -36.70 -4.94
CA ASP A 23 -22.85 -36.90 -5.63
C ASP A 23 -22.99 -35.88 -6.76
N GLY A 24 -23.46 -36.37 -7.91
CA GLY A 24 -23.24 -35.78 -9.22
C GLY A 24 -23.91 -34.43 -9.46
N ASP A 25 -23.13 -33.49 -9.99
CA ASP A 25 -23.59 -32.41 -10.85
C ASP A 25 -22.43 -31.96 -11.74
N ASP A 26 -22.75 -31.47 -12.93
CA ASP A 26 -21.91 -31.46 -14.11
C ASP A 26 -20.66 -30.56 -14.01
N GLY A 27 -19.47 -31.15 -14.12
CA GLY A 27 -18.38 -30.70 -15.00
C GLY A 27 -17.85 -29.26 -14.95
N LYS A 28 -18.17 -28.46 -13.93
CA LYS A 28 -17.53 -27.16 -13.69
C LYS A 28 -16.87 -27.16 -12.30
N PRO A 29 -15.60 -26.73 -12.17
CA PRO A 29 -15.09 -26.40 -10.86
C PRO A 29 -16.02 -25.35 -10.23
N PRO A 30 -16.39 -25.48 -8.95
CA PRO A 30 -17.20 -24.46 -8.30
C PRO A 30 -16.49 -23.11 -8.45
N SER A 31 -17.22 -22.08 -8.88
CA SER A 31 -16.69 -20.72 -8.94
C SER A 31 -16.18 -20.35 -7.55
N LEU A 32 -14.86 -20.31 -7.37
CA LEU A 32 -14.26 -19.96 -6.09
C LEU A 32 -14.54 -18.48 -5.81
N GLY A 33 -15.57 -18.21 -4.98
CA GLY A 33 -15.63 -17.12 -4.01
C GLY A 33 -15.51 -15.67 -4.47
N ALA A 34 -15.38 -15.35 -5.76
CA ALA A 34 -15.18 -13.98 -6.24
C ALA A 34 -16.42 -13.08 -6.12
N THR A 35 -17.60 -13.65 -5.86
CA THR A 35 -18.86 -12.93 -5.70
C THR A 35 -19.40 -12.91 -4.27
N ALA A 36 -18.65 -13.44 -3.29
CA ALA A 36 -19.03 -13.29 -1.89
C ALA A 36 -18.66 -11.88 -1.43
N ASP A 37 -19.46 -10.90 -1.85
CA ASP A 37 -19.42 -9.55 -1.28
C ASP A 37 -19.88 -9.63 0.18
N LEU A 38 -18.89 -9.74 1.08
CA LEU A 38 -19.10 -9.71 2.52
C LEU A 38 -19.03 -8.28 3.09
N SER A 39 -19.09 -7.23 2.25
CA SER A 39 -19.11 -5.84 2.70
C SER A 39 -20.30 -5.54 3.61
N THR A 40 -21.43 -6.22 3.36
CA THR A 40 -22.68 -6.07 4.11
C THR A 40 -22.90 -7.15 5.17
N ALA A 41 -21.97 -8.10 5.33
CA ALA A 41 -22.13 -9.17 6.31
C ALA A 41 -22.17 -8.59 7.74
N PRO A 42 -23.20 -8.86 8.56
CA PRO A 42 -23.25 -8.41 9.95
C PRO A 42 -22.06 -9.00 10.71
N ARG A 43 -21.21 -8.16 11.31
CA ARG A 43 -20.01 -8.64 12.03
C ARG A 43 -20.04 -8.24 13.50
N VAL A 44 -19.81 -9.25 14.33
CA VAL A 44 -19.70 -9.10 15.78
C VAL A 44 -18.50 -8.21 16.09
N GLY A 45 -18.74 -7.04 16.68
CA GLY A 45 -17.70 -6.17 17.24
C GLY A 45 -17.43 -4.86 16.52
N VAL A 46 -17.99 -4.61 15.32
CA VAL A 46 -17.85 -3.31 14.65
C VAL A 46 -18.56 -2.21 15.44
N ASP A 47 -19.79 -2.48 15.88
CA ASP A 47 -20.57 -1.57 16.73
C ASP A 47 -20.22 -1.66 18.21
N ARG A 48 -19.13 -2.34 18.58
CA ARG A 48 -18.75 -2.45 19.99
C ARG A 48 -18.43 -1.05 20.52
N PRO A 49 -19.12 -0.58 21.57
CA PRO A 49 -18.79 0.71 22.17
C PRO A 49 -17.33 0.74 22.60
N LYS A 50 -16.64 1.85 22.30
CA LYS A 50 -15.26 2.02 22.76
C LYS A 50 -15.25 2.09 24.30
N PRO A 51 -14.35 1.36 24.97
CA PRO A 51 -14.25 1.43 26.42
C PRO A 51 -13.89 2.86 26.85
N THR A 52 -14.46 3.29 27.95
CA THR A 52 -14.11 4.55 28.61
C THR A 52 -13.34 4.25 29.89
N TYR A 53 -12.38 5.10 30.21
CA TYR A 53 -11.49 4.92 31.35
C TYR A 53 -11.66 6.09 32.33
N PRO A 54 -11.71 5.82 33.65
CA PRO A 54 -11.83 6.86 34.65
C PRO A 54 -10.58 7.74 34.67
N LEU A 55 -10.72 9.00 35.10
CA LEU A 55 -9.65 10.00 35.04
C LEU A 55 -8.35 9.56 35.73
N TYR A 56 -8.45 8.80 36.83
CA TYR A 56 -7.29 8.34 37.59
C TYR A 56 -6.42 7.29 36.86
N GLU A 57 -6.95 6.62 35.83
CA GLU A 57 -6.20 5.67 34.99
C GLU A 57 -5.50 6.35 33.81
N ARG A 58 -5.85 7.61 33.53
CA ARG A 58 -5.35 8.40 32.42
C ARG A 58 -4.14 9.23 32.86
N ASP A 59 -3.30 9.60 31.91
CA ASP A 59 -2.10 10.39 32.18
C ASP A 59 -2.40 11.69 32.94
N LYS A 60 -1.54 12.06 33.89
CA LYS A 60 -1.74 13.23 34.75
C LYS A 60 -1.88 14.54 33.98
N ARG A 61 -1.34 14.63 32.76
CA ARG A 61 -1.42 15.83 31.90
C ARG A 61 -2.85 16.21 31.54
N VAL A 62 -3.81 15.27 31.58
CA VAL A 62 -5.22 15.57 31.26
C VAL A 62 -6.07 15.90 32.50
N HIS A 63 -5.55 15.75 33.72
CA HIS A 63 -6.35 15.87 34.96
C HIS A 63 -6.89 17.28 35.24
N GLY A 64 -6.21 18.31 34.73
CA GLY A 64 -6.64 19.72 34.85
C GLY A 64 -7.40 20.25 33.64
N LEU A 65 -7.60 19.44 32.60
CA LEU A 65 -8.26 19.89 31.37
C LEU A 65 -9.78 19.84 31.53
N LYS A 66 -10.46 20.75 30.83
CA LYS A 66 -11.92 20.72 30.75
C LYS A 66 -12.35 19.58 29.83
N PRO A 67 -13.36 18.76 30.20
CA PRO A 67 -13.94 17.79 29.28
C PRO A 67 -14.50 18.46 28.02
N PHE A 68 -14.24 17.89 26.84
CA PHE A 68 -14.79 18.41 25.59
C PHE A 68 -16.26 17.99 25.38
N GLN A 69 -16.65 16.81 25.87
CA GLN A 69 -18.00 16.24 25.67
C GLN A 69 -19.16 17.21 26.00
N PRO A 70 -19.15 17.99 27.10
CA PRO A 70 -20.24 18.92 27.41
C PRO A 70 -20.48 19.98 26.32
N LEU A 71 -19.45 20.37 25.54
CA LEU A 71 -19.61 21.29 24.41
C LEU A 71 -20.38 20.63 23.27
N VAL A 72 -20.11 19.36 23.00
CA VAL A 72 -20.82 18.55 21.99
C VAL A 72 -22.26 18.32 22.42
N ASP A 73 -22.49 17.98 23.69
CA ASP A 73 -23.83 17.72 24.23
C ASP A 73 -24.72 18.96 24.14
N ALA A 74 -24.19 20.14 24.47
CA ALA A 74 -24.92 21.40 24.45
C ALA A 74 -25.23 21.93 23.04
N ALA A 75 -24.44 21.55 22.02
CA ALA A 75 -24.64 22.02 20.66
C ALA A 75 -25.90 21.40 20.01
N PRO A 76 -26.82 22.18 19.42
CA PRO A 76 -27.95 21.61 18.69
C PRO A 76 -27.51 20.73 17.50
N ALA A 77 -28.26 19.68 17.19
CA ALA A 77 -27.99 18.88 15.98
C ALA A 77 -28.06 19.75 14.72
N GLY A 78 -27.15 19.51 13.77
CA GLY A 78 -26.96 20.28 12.54
C GLY A 78 -26.28 21.64 12.72
N SER A 79 -25.99 22.06 13.95
CA SER A 79 -25.36 23.35 14.22
C SER A 79 -23.83 23.32 13.99
N THR A 80 -23.21 24.48 14.10
CA THR A 80 -21.74 24.61 14.11
C THR A 80 -21.25 24.91 15.51
N LEU A 81 -20.42 24.02 16.05
CA LEU A 81 -19.67 24.19 17.29
C LEU A 81 -18.28 24.75 16.96
N ARG A 82 -17.99 25.95 17.46
CA ARG A 82 -16.65 26.57 17.45
C ARG A 82 -16.14 26.67 18.88
N PRO A 83 -15.37 25.67 19.37
CA PRO A 83 -14.85 25.70 20.73
C PRO A 83 -13.85 26.85 20.90
N PRO A 84 -13.76 27.47 22.09
CA PRO A 84 -12.67 28.38 22.41
C PRO A 84 -11.30 27.68 22.24
N PRO A 85 -10.25 28.39 21.78
CA PRO A 85 -8.88 27.88 21.73
C PRO A 85 -8.45 27.25 23.05
N GLY A 86 -7.76 26.11 22.99
CA GLY A 86 -7.21 25.44 24.18
C GLY A 86 -7.19 23.92 24.10
N SER A 87 -6.76 23.31 25.20
CA SER A 87 -6.67 21.86 25.38
C SER A 87 -7.83 21.35 26.23
N TYR A 88 -8.41 20.23 25.80
CA TYR A 88 -9.55 19.59 26.43
C TYR A 88 -9.25 18.11 26.66
N SER A 89 -9.85 17.53 27.69
CA SER A 89 -9.80 16.08 27.90
C SER A 89 -10.88 15.38 27.06
N GLY A 90 -10.48 14.35 26.33
CA GLY A 90 -11.41 13.32 25.82
C GLY A 90 -11.90 12.38 26.93
N PRO A 91 -12.49 11.23 26.62
CA PRO A 91 -12.96 10.85 25.28
C PRO A 91 -14.15 11.72 24.83
N VAL A 92 -14.44 11.71 23.54
CA VAL A 92 -15.58 12.40 22.94
C VAL A 92 -16.38 11.42 22.10
N VAL A 93 -17.70 11.45 22.23
CA VAL A 93 -18.65 10.72 21.38
C VAL A 93 -19.57 11.74 20.72
N MET A 94 -19.60 11.71 19.39
CA MET A 94 -20.45 12.55 18.58
C MET A 94 -21.47 11.70 17.83
N ASN A 95 -22.69 11.65 18.36
CA ASN A 95 -23.79 10.78 17.91
C ASN A 95 -24.93 11.54 17.21
N LYS A 96 -24.71 12.82 16.90
CA LYS A 96 -25.66 13.69 16.18
C LYS A 96 -24.91 14.49 15.13
N PRO A 97 -25.52 14.79 13.96
CA PRO A 97 -24.86 15.58 12.93
C PRO A 97 -24.44 16.92 13.51
N LEU A 98 -23.19 17.31 13.31
CA LEU A 98 -22.63 18.57 13.84
C LEU A 98 -21.46 18.98 12.96
N ILE A 99 -21.21 20.28 12.87
CA ILE A 99 -19.96 20.82 12.34
C ILE A 99 -19.11 21.22 13.54
N ILE A 100 -18.00 20.53 13.77
CA ILE A 100 -17.00 20.93 14.78
C ILE A 100 -15.82 21.57 14.05
N ASP A 101 -15.56 22.83 14.38
CA ASP A 101 -14.49 23.62 13.80
C ASP A 101 -13.56 24.14 14.90
N GLY A 102 -12.40 23.50 15.03
CA GLY A 102 -11.39 23.86 16.03
C GLY A 102 -10.50 25.04 15.63
N GLY A 103 -10.60 25.54 14.40
CA GLY A 103 -9.78 26.65 13.91
C GLY A 103 -8.26 26.43 14.00
N GLY A 104 -7.81 25.17 14.08
CA GLY A 104 -6.40 24.81 14.27
C GLY A 104 -5.85 25.09 15.68
N GLN A 105 -6.72 25.41 16.64
CA GLN A 105 -6.31 25.89 17.98
C GLN A 105 -6.91 25.06 19.12
N VAL A 106 -7.57 23.95 18.80
CA VAL A 106 -8.24 23.07 19.77
C VAL A 106 -7.55 21.72 19.78
N THR A 107 -7.08 21.30 20.96
CA THR A 107 -6.51 19.96 21.19
C THR A 107 -7.44 19.14 22.08
N ILE A 108 -7.67 17.87 21.72
CA ILE A 108 -8.38 16.89 22.53
C ILE A 108 -7.40 15.75 22.86
N ASP A 109 -7.13 15.53 24.15
CA ASP A 109 -6.20 14.52 24.65
C ASP A 109 -6.93 13.46 25.50
N ALA A 110 -6.78 12.17 25.17
CA ALA A 110 -7.36 11.09 25.97
C ALA A 110 -6.44 10.60 27.11
N GLY A 111 -5.22 11.11 27.24
CA GLY A 111 -4.30 10.78 28.34
C GLY A 111 -3.78 9.35 28.25
N ASP A 112 -3.40 8.92 27.05
CA ASP A 112 -2.82 7.62 26.72
C ASP A 112 -3.67 6.40 27.11
N LYS A 113 -5.01 6.56 27.06
CA LYS A 113 -5.97 5.48 27.32
C LYS A 113 -7.20 5.59 26.41
N GLY A 114 -7.58 4.46 25.82
CA GLY A 114 -8.79 4.34 25.02
C GLY A 114 -8.76 5.16 23.74
N THR A 115 -9.96 5.38 23.19
CA THR A 115 -10.17 6.17 21.97
C THR A 115 -10.40 7.65 22.31
N VAL A 116 -9.83 8.57 21.52
CA VAL A 116 -9.94 10.02 21.77
C VAL A 116 -11.29 10.57 21.32
N PHE A 117 -11.70 10.24 20.09
CA PHE A 117 -12.92 10.75 19.48
C PHE A 117 -13.64 9.64 18.69
N SER A 118 -14.91 9.40 19.00
CA SER A 118 -15.81 8.52 18.25
C SER A 118 -16.84 9.36 17.49
N LEU A 119 -16.76 9.32 16.16
CA LEU A 119 -17.71 9.94 15.23
C LEU A 119 -18.77 8.90 14.83
N GLU A 120 -19.88 8.90 15.58
CA GLU A 120 -21.00 7.94 15.48
C GLU A 120 -22.23 8.57 14.83
N THR A 121 -22.02 9.34 13.76
CA THR A 121 -23.10 10.02 13.04
C THR A 121 -22.76 10.22 11.57
N ASP A 122 -23.81 10.41 10.77
CA ASP A 122 -23.70 10.69 9.35
C ASP A 122 -23.68 12.20 9.08
N ALA A 123 -23.13 12.58 7.92
CA ALA A 123 -23.19 13.94 7.39
C ALA A 123 -22.65 15.02 8.35
N ALA A 124 -21.65 14.67 9.16
CA ALA A 124 -20.93 15.58 10.03
C ALA A 124 -19.69 16.17 9.34
N VAL A 125 -19.20 17.26 9.93
CA VAL A 125 -17.92 17.86 9.55
C VAL A 125 -17.06 17.97 10.80
N LEU A 126 -15.87 17.38 10.75
CA LEU A 126 -14.86 17.48 11.79
C LEU A 126 -13.62 18.14 11.21
N ARG A 127 -13.25 19.33 11.71
CA ARG A 127 -12.10 20.04 11.15
C ARG A 127 -11.29 20.88 12.12
N GLY A 128 -10.01 21.04 11.77
CA GLY A 128 -9.11 21.96 12.47
C GLY A 128 -8.87 21.59 13.94
N LEU A 129 -8.97 20.30 14.28
CA LEU A 129 -8.67 19.78 15.61
C LEU A 129 -7.31 19.10 15.63
N HIS A 130 -6.68 19.12 16.79
CA HIS A 130 -5.58 18.24 17.14
C HIS A 130 -6.10 17.12 18.06
N LEU A 131 -6.00 15.86 17.63
CA LEU A 131 -6.41 14.68 18.41
C LEU A 131 -5.16 13.89 18.81
N THR A 132 -5.01 13.61 20.11
CA THR A 132 -3.79 12.99 20.62
C THR A 132 -4.04 12.11 21.85
N GLY A 133 -3.07 11.24 22.15
CA GLY A 133 -3.04 10.49 23.39
C GLY A 133 -4.06 9.36 23.47
N SER A 134 -4.26 8.61 22.38
CA SER A 134 -5.00 7.35 22.46
C SER A 134 -4.22 6.33 23.32
N GLY A 135 -4.89 5.26 23.74
CA GLY A 135 -4.23 4.11 24.37
C GLY A 135 -3.38 3.27 23.42
N ASP A 136 -2.87 2.15 23.94
CA ASP A 136 -1.94 1.22 23.26
C ASP A 136 -2.58 -0.15 22.95
N SER A 137 -3.90 -0.31 23.10
CA SER A 137 -4.55 -1.62 22.91
C SER A 137 -4.94 -1.87 21.46
N HIS A 138 -4.36 -2.92 20.87
CA HIS A 138 -4.78 -3.45 19.57
C HIS A 138 -6.16 -4.14 19.64
N ASP A 139 -6.53 -4.73 20.78
CA ASP A 139 -7.78 -5.49 20.92
C ASP A 139 -9.03 -4.61 20.95
N THR A 140 -8.88 -3.37 21.43
CA THR A 140 -9.96 -2.37 21.49
C THR A 140 -9.86 -1.35 20.36
N ASP A 141 -8.87 -1.51 19.48
CA ASP A 141 -8.48 -0.57 18.43
C ASP A 141 -8.40 0.87 18.99
N ASP A 142 -7.54 1.11 19.97
CA ASP A 142 -7.42 2.45 20.57
C ASP A 142 -6.97 3.48 19.52
N SER A 143 -7.91 4.35 19.10
CA SER A 143 -7.70 5.28 18.00
C SER A 143 -7.84 6.73 18.44
N CYS A 144 -7.27 7.66 17.66
CA CYS A 144 -7.58 9.08 17.86
C CYS A 144 -8.93 9.46 17.24
N LEU A 145 -9.27 8.87 16.09
CA LEU A 145 -10.57 9.04 15.48
C LEU A 145 -11.15 7.69 15.05
N ASP A 146 -12.23 7.26 15.71
CA ASP A 146 -13.06 6.12 15.32
C ASP A 146 -14.27 6.65 14.54
N VAL A 147 -14.44 6.24 13.28
CA VAL A 147 -15.50 6.74 12.39
C VAL A 147 -16.45 5.61 12.04
N ARG A 148 -17.73 5.79 12.37
CA ARG A 148 -18.79 4.79 12.17
C ARG A 148 -19.94 5.24 11.27
N GLY A 149 -20.07 6.54 11.06
CA GLY A 149 -21.10 7.08 10.17
C GLY A 149 -20.60 7.32 8.76
N HIS A 150 -21.52 7.70 7.87
CA HIS A 150 -21.31 7.88 6.45
C HIS A 150 -21.33 9.35 6.04
N ARG A 151 -20.81 9.64 4.84
CA ARG A 151 -20.93 10.99 4.22
C ARG A 151 -20.35 12.10 5.10
N ASN A 152 -19.36 11.77 5.93
CA ASN A 152 -18.68 12.73 6.79
C ASN A 152 -17.56 13.43 6.03
N VAL A 153 -17.24 14.65 6.45
CA VAL A 153 -16.06 15.40 6.01
C VAL A 153 -15.10 15.54 7.18
N ILE A 154 -13.92 14.94 7.05
CA ILE A 154 -12.86 14.92 8.06
C ILE A 154 -11.67 15.65 7.44
N GLU A 155 -11.42 16.89 7.88
CA GLU A 155 -10.45 17.76 7.20
C GLU A 155 -9.55 18.57 8.11
N ASN A 156 -8.31 18.79 7.69
CA ASN A 156 -7.35 19.64 8.41
C ASN A 156 -7.14 19.22 9.87
N LEU A 157 -7.20 17.91 10.15
CA LEU A 157 -6.87 17.39 11.47
C LEU A 157 -5.36 17.20 11.61
N VAL A 158 -4.87 17.40 12.83
CA VAL A 158 -3.53 16.95 13.25
C VAL A 158 -3.74 15.80 14.22
N ILE A 159 -3.10 14.67 13.96
CA ILE A 159 -3.26 13.44 14.74
C ILE A 159 -1.87 12.87 15.03
N ASP A 160 -1.52 12.76 16.31
CA ASP A 160 -0.24 12.20 16.75
C ASP A 160 -0.35 11.53 18.13
N ASN A 161 0.67 10.74 18.48
CA ASN A 161 0.67 9.95 19.72
C ASN A 161 -0.58 9.05 19.84
N CYS A 162 -1.02 8.49 18.72
CA CYS A 162 -2.13 7.56 18.63
C CYS A 162 -1.62 6.19 18.21
N LEU A 163 -2.15 5.10 18.79
CA LEU A 163 -1.89 3.76 18.25
C LEU A 163 -2.46 3.72 16.83
N PHE A 164 -3.79 3.87 16.69
CA PHE A 164 -4.44 4.06 15.40
C PHE A 164 -4.80 5.53 15.18
N GLY A 165 -4.50 6.07 13.99
CA GLY A 165 -4.79 7.47 13.68
C GLY A 165 -6.28 7.70 13.42
N ILE A 166 -6.71 7.38 12.20
CA ILE A 166 -8.12 7.41 11.77
C ILE A 166 -8.55 5.97 11.41
N ASP A 167 -9.59 5.47 12.05
CA ASP A 167 -10.12 4.12 11.88
C ASP A 167 -11.59 4.19 11.42
N LEU A 168 -11.82 3.90 10.15
CA LEU A 168 -13.14 3.81 9.52
C LEU A 168 -13.65 2.38 9.66
N LYS A 169 -14.80 2.23 10.32
CA LYS A 169 -15.44 0.93 10.57
C LYS A 169 -16.85 0.93 9.97
N GLN A 170 -17.01 0.18 8.89
CA GLN A 170 -18.26 0.15 8.11
C GLN A 170 -18.72 1.57 7.70
N SER A 171 -17.76 2.41 7.33
CA SER A 171 -17.96 3.85 7.14
C SER A 171 -17.65 4.22 5.70
N SER A 172 -18.72 4.33 4.91
CA SER A 172 -18.64 4.58 3.47
C SER A 172 -18.99 6.00 3.07
N ASP A 173 -18.56 6.38 1.86
CA ASP A 173 -18.89 7.65 1.21
C ASP A 173 -18.36 8.90 1.94
N ASN A 174 -17.28 8.77 2.72
CA ASN A 174 -16.66 9.88 3.45
C ASN A 174 -15.57 10.57 2.65
N VAL A 175 -15.25 11.80 3.06
CA VAL A 175 -14.12 12.58 2.55
C VAL A 175 -13.14 12.83 3.68
N LEU A 176 -11.92 12.28 3.54
CA LEU A 176 -10.79 12.52 4.42
C LEU A 176 -9.77 13.35 3.65
N ARG A 177 -9.59 14.63 4.02
CA ARG A 177 -8.66 15.50 3.29
C ARG A 177 -7.78 16.39 4.14
N HIS A 178 -6.55 16.60 3.68
CA HIS A 178 -5.59 17.52 4.31
C HIS A 178 -5.32 17.24 5.80
N ASN A 179 -5.47 15.98 6.21
CA ASN A 179 -5.14 15.54 7.56
C ASN A 179 -3.66 15.18 7.64
N LYS A 180 -3.05 15.45 8.80
CA LYS A 180 -1.70 15.01 9.15
C LYS A 180 -1.79 13.96 10.24
N VAL A 181 -1.25 12.79 9.99
CA VAL A 181 -1.39 11.65 10.91
C VAL A 181 -0.04 10.98 11.13
N SER A 182 0.31 10.79 12.40
CA SER A 182 1.42 9.98 12.85
C SER A 182 1.03 9.08 14.02
N SER A 183 1.71 7.93 14.14
CA SER A 183 1.43 6.98 15.21
C SER A 183 2.33 7.25 16.43
N LYS A 184 2.19 6.44 17.47
CA LYS A 184 3.09 6.43 18.62
C LYS A 184 4.53 6.07 18.20
N PRO A 185 5.56 6.62 18.89
CA PRO A 185 6.97 6.35 18.58
C PRO A 185 7.37 4.92 19.00
N ARG A 186 6.97 3.96 18.18
CA ARG A 186 7.24 2.52 18.35
C ARG A 186 8.05 1.98 17.18
N GLU A 187 8.67 0.82 17.39
CA GLU A 187 9.27 0.03 16.32
C GLU A 187 8.22 -0.34 15.26
N LEU A 188 8.64 -0.39 14.00
CA LEU A 188 7.75 -0.44 12.85
C LEU A 188 6.72 -1.59 12.90
N GLY A 189 7.13 -2.77 13.39
CA GLY A 189 6.27 -3.96 13.46
C GLY A 189 5.13 -3.88 14.48
N VAL A 190 5.29 -3.06 15.52
CA VAL A 190 4.33 -2.90 16.64
C VAL A 190 3.72 -1.50 16.71
N ARG A 191 4.04 -0.65 15.73
CA ARG A 191 3.38 0.62 15.52
C ARG A 191 1.94 0.38 15.04
N GLY A 192 1.03 1.31 15.28
CA GLY A 192 -0.33 1.19 14.76
C GLY A 192 -0.52 1.88 13.42
N ASP A 193 -1.66 1.62 12.79
CA ASP A 193 -1.95 2.12 11.44
C ASP A 193 -2.37 3.59 11.49
N GLY A 194 -1.85 4.39 10.55
CA GLY A 194 -2.19 5.82 10.47
C GLY A 194 -3.61 6.02 9.94
N LEU A 195 -3.99 5.23 8.94
CA LEU A 195 -5.33 5.22 8.38
C LEU A 195 -5.77 3.78 8.18
N ARG A 196 -6.94 3.42 8.70
CA ARG A 196 -7.52 2.08 8.54
C ARG A 196 -8.93 2.21 7.98
N LEU A 197 -9.18 1.51 6.88
CA LEU A 197 -10.51 1.29 6.33
C LEU A 197 -10.87 -0.18 6.53
N TRP A 198 -11.98 -0.41 7.20
CA TRP A 198 -12.52 -1.74 7.47
C TRP A 198 -13.96 -1.77 6.99
N TYR A 199 -14.24 -2.55 5.92
CA TYR A 199 -15.55 -2.58 5.24
C TYR A 199 -16.07 -1.20 4.85
N SER A 200 -15.19 -0.34 4.37
CA SER A 200 -15.45 1.08 4.17
C SER A 200 -15.23 1.44 2.71
N ASP A 201 -16.34 1.68 1.99
CA ASP A 201 -16.33 1.78 0.54
C ASP A 201 -16.52 3.22 0.05
N ARG A 202 -16.09 3.48 -1.19
CA ARG A 202 -16.36 4.75 -1.90
C ARG A 202 -15.92 6.00 -1.13
N ASN A 203 -14.88 5.87 -0.32
CA ASN A 203 -14.29 7.00 0.38
C ASN A 203 -13.29 7.73 -0.51
N LEU A 204 -13.19 9.05 -0.30
CA LEU A 204 -12.16 9.89 -0.89
C LEU A 204 -11.10 10.22 0.16
N ILE A 205 -9.87 9.76 -0.10
CA ILE A 205 -8.69 10.01 0.72
C ILE A 205 -7.78 10.94 -0.08
N GLU A 206 -7.83 12.24 0.22
CA GLU A 206 -7.22 13.27 -0.60
C GLU A 206 -6.25 14.19 0.14
N GLY A 207 -5.02 14.33 -0.37
CA GLY A 207 -4.12 15.38 0.10
C GLY A 207 -3.71 15.23 1.57
N ASN A 208 -3.77 14.01 2.13
CA ASN A 208 -3.36 13.71 3.50
C ASN A 208 -1.86 13.42 3.57
N GLU A 209 -1.26 13.66 4.73
CA GLU A 209 0.11 13.29 5.07
C GLU A 209 0.07 12.23 6.16
N ILE A 210 0.42 10.99 5.82
CA ILE A 210 0.52 9.87 6.75
C ILE A 210 1.99 9.51 6.90
N ALA A 211 2.55 9.79 8.07
CA ALA A 211 3.96 9.65 8.35
C ALA A 211 4.20 8.88 9.64
N ASP A 212 5.33 8.20 9.75
CA ASP A 212 5.76 7.54 10.99
C ASP A 212 4.63 6.68 11.59
N SER A 213 4.03 5.84 10.75
CA SER A 213 2.93 4.93 11.09
C SER A 213 3.29 3.51 10.64
N ARG A 214 2.45 2.52 10.94
CA ARG A 214 2.62 1.19 10.37
C ARG A 214 2.14 1.19 8.93
N ASP A 215 0.84 1.32 8.69
CA ASP A 215 0.26 1.31 7.34
C ASP A 215 -0.79 2.43 7.15
N MET A 216 -1.10 2.77 5.89
CA MET A 216 -2.50 2.98 5.51
C MET A 216 -3.05 1.63 5.02
N VAL A 217 -4.10 1.12 5.65
CA VAL A 217 -4.65 -0.21 5.35
C VAL A 217 -6.10 -0.11 4.91
N ALA A 218 -6.45 -0.85 3.87
CA ALA A 218 -7.81 -1.01 3.38
C ALA A 218 -8.14 -2.49 3.33
N TRP A 219 -9.08 -2.89 4.19
CA TRP A 219 -9.48 -4.27 4.36
C TRP A 219 -10.94 -4.42 3.96
N TYR A 220 -11.22 -5.26 2.96
CA TYR A 220 -12.57 -5.43 2.39
C TYR A 220 -13.26 -4.10 2.05
N SER A 221 -12.48 -3.17 1.51
CA SER A 221 -12.88 -1.77 1.33
C SER A 221 -12.68 -1.42 -0.14
N HIS A 222 -13.79 -1.19 -0.84
CA HIS A 222 -13.87 -1.17 -2.29
C HIS A 222 -14.09 0.24 -2.84
N ASP A 223 -13.69 0.44 -4.09
CA ASP A 223 -14.00 1.65 -4.87
C ASP A 223 -13.56 2.96 -4.18
N ASN A 224 -12.52 2.91 -3.33
CA ASN A 224 -11.98 4.11 -2.69
C ASN A 224 -10.96 4.78 -3.61
N ILE A 225 -10.84 6.10 -3.47
CA ILE A 225 -9.90 6.93 -4.23
C ILE A 225 -8.86 7.51 -3.27
N TYR A 226 -7.61 7.13 -3.47
CA TYR A 226 -6.44 7.69 -2.80
C TYR A 226 -5.73 8.61 -3.77
N ARG A 227 -5.87 9.94 -3.57
CA ARG A 227 -5.24 10.90 -4.47
C ARG A 227 -4.44 11.99 -3.78
N ARG A 228 -3.30 12.35 -4.37
CA ARG A 228 -2.45 13.46 -3.91
C ARG A 228 -1.99 13.36 -2.45
N ASN A 229 -1.97 12.15 -1.89
CA ASN A 229 -1.50 11.91 -0.53
C ASN A 229 0.02 11.77 -0.49
N VAL A 230 0.57 11.96 0.70
CA VAL A 230 1.95 11.68 1.02
C VAL A 230 2.01 10.57 2.07
N GLY A 231 2.74 9.50 1.77
CA GLY A 231 2.99 8.38 2.69
C GLY A 231 4.48 8.19 2.90
N MET A 232 4.96 8.26 4.14
CA MET A 232 6.41 8.18 4.40
C MET A 232 6.78 7.51 5.73
N ARG A 233 7.96 6.85 5.75
CA ARG A 233 8.52 6.19 6.95
C ARG A 233 7.55 5.20 7.60
N SER A 234 6.82 4.50 6.75
CA SER A 234 5.84 3.48 7.11
C SER A 234 6.23 2.12 6.54
N ARG A 235 5.56 1.06 7.00
CA ARG A 235 5.77 -0.29 6.50
C ARG A 235 5.17 -0.41 5.11
N TYR A 236 3.89 -0.08 4.97
CA TYR A 236 3.22 0.10 3.69
C TYR A 236 2.72 1.54 3.59
N SER A 237 2.95 2.24 2.48
CA SER A 237 2.15 3.45 2.24
C SER A 237 0.69 3.06 2.08
N ILE A 238 0.38 2.09 1.21
CA ILE A 238 -0.98 1.53 1.13
C ILE A 238 -0.92 0.00 1.12
N HIS A 239 -1.70 -0.62 2.00
CA HIS A 239 -1.88 -2.05 2.11
C HIS A 239 -3.33 -2.41 1.79
N PHE A 240 -3.56 -2.98 0.61
CA PHE A 240 -4.87 -3.51 0.22
C PHE A 240 -4.97 -4.98 0.57
N MET A 241 -6.03 -5.35 1.30
CA MET A 241 -6.33 -6.72 1.67
C MET A 241 -7.79 -7.02 1.35
N PHE A 242 -8.05 -7.85 0.33
CA PHE A 242 -9.40 -8.10 -0.19
C PHE A 242 -10.14 -6.81 -0.61
N ALA A 243 -9.42 -5.82 -1.11
CA ALA A 243 -9.91 -4.47 -1.39
C ALA A 243 -9.88 -4.17 -2.90
N ASN A 244 -10.94 -4.57 -3.58
CA ASN A 244 -11.09 -4.49 -5.04
C ASN A 244 -11.34 -3.05 -5.55
N ASN A 245 -10.98 -2.81 -6.81
CA ASN A 245 -11.34 -1.61 -7.59
C ASN A 245 -10.94 -0.26 -6.98
N ASN A 246 -9.92 -0.23 -6.13
CA ASN A 246 -9.41 1.03 -5.57
C ASN A 246 -8.54 1.78 -6.59
N ILE A 247 -8.60 3.11 -6.55
CA ILE A 247 -7.80 4.01 -7.40
C ILE A 247 -6.74 4.70 -6.53
N VAL A 248 -5.48 4.63 -6.95
CA VAL A 248 -4.33 5.28 -6.32
C VAL A 248 -3.67 6.20 -7.35
N GLU A 249 -3.87 7.50 -7.23
CA GLU A 249 -3.40 8.47 -8.23
C GLU A 249 -2.67 9.70 -7.69
N ASP A 250 -1.63 10.14 -8.39
CA ASP A 250 -0.90 11.38 -8.10
C ASP A 250 -0.33 11.47 -6.66
N ASN A 251 -0.06 10.32 -6.01
CA ASN A 251 0.49 10.26 -4.66
C ASN A 251 2.02 10.26 -4.66
N ARG A 252 2.61 10.59 -3.50
CA ARG A 252 4.05 10.51 -3.24
C ARG A 252 4.32 9.58 -2.07
N PHE A 253 4.95 8.45 -2.36
CA PHE A 253 5.30 7.43 -1.36
C PHE A 253 6.82 7.30 -1.30
N TYR A 254 7.42 7.61 -0.15
CA TYR A 254 8.88 7.58 -0.03
C TYR A 254 9.37 7.15 1.35
N ASP A 255 10.56 6.54 1.38
CA ASP A 255 11.19 6.02 2.60
C ASP A 255 10.31 5.02 3.36
N ASN A 256 9.57 4.19 2.62
CA ASN A 256 8.74 3.13 3.19
C ASN A 256 9.41 1.77 3.02
N SER A 257 9.02 0.75 3.79
CA SER A 257 9.43 -0.63 3.47
C SER A 257 8.79 -1.11 2.16
N VAL A 258 7.55 -0.68 1.91
CA VAL A 258 6.80 -0.94 0.69
C VAL A 258 5.97 0.30 0.33
N GLY A 259 5.89 0.62 -0.96
CA GLY A 259 4.97 1.64 -1.47
C GLY A 259 3.52 1.17 -1.38
N VAL A 260 3.06 0.41 -2.38
CA VAL A 260 1.68 -0.12 -2.42
C VAL A 260 1.70 -1.63 -2.54
N TYR A 261 0.85 -2.32 -1.79
CA TYR A 261 0.71 -3.77 -1.87
C TYR A 261 -0.74 -4.18 -2.14
N PHE A 262 -0.94 -4.96 -3.20
CA PHE A 262 -2.21 -5.56 -3.61
C PHE A 262 -2.25 -7.01 -3.15
N MET A 263 -3.08 -7.32 -2.14
CA MET A 263 -3.19 -8.65 -1.57
C MET A 263 -4.62 -9.19 -1.68
N TYR A 264 -4.78 -10.29 -2.41
CA TYR A 264 -6.08 -10.94 -2.63
C TYR A 264 -7.12 -9.98 -3.27
N THR A 265 -6.67 -9.16 -4.22
CA THR A 265 -7.49 -8.09 -4.81
C THR A 265 -7.70 -8.30 -6.30
N GLU A 266 -8.87 -7.90 -6.78
CA GLU A 266 -9.17 -7.81 -8.20
C GLU A 266 -9.44 -6.36 -8.62
N GLY A 267 -8.91 -6.00 -9.78
CA GLY A 267 -9.06 -4.67 -10.34
C GLY A 267 -8.20 -3.62 -9.65
N GLY A 268 -8.54 -2.36 -9.92
CA GLY A 268 -7.85 -1.20 -9.37
C GLY A 268 -6.80 -0.61 -10.29
N VAL A 269 -6.50 0.67 -10.05
CA VAL A 269 -5.61 1.48 -10.87
C VAL A 269 -4.60 2.16 -9.98
N LEU A 270 -3.32 2.03 -10.30
CA LEU A 270 -2.25 2.78 -9.68
C LEU A 270 -1.58 3.62 -10.76
N ARG A 271 -1.83 4.94 -10.75
CA ARG A 271 -1.38 5.84 -11.82
C ARG A 271 -0.73 7.14 -11.38
N ASN A 272 0.27 7.59 -12.14
CA ASN A 272 0.92 8.88 -11.94
C ASN A 272 1.50 9.09 -10.52
N ASN A 273 1.85 8.01 -9.82
CA ASN A 273 2.43 8.09 -8.48
C ASN A 273 3.95 8.16 -8.56
N LEU A 274 4.56 8.85 -7.60
CA LEU A 274 5.98 8.75 -7.31
C LEU A 274 6.17 7.78 -6.14
N ILE A 275 6.88 6.67 -6.38
CA ILE A 275 7.28 5.74 -5.34
C ILE A 275 8.81 5.68 -5.33
N SER A 276 9.42 6.08 -4.21
CA SER A 276 10.88 6.10 -4.11
C SER A 276 11.41 5.57 -2.80
N HIS A 277 12.66 5.10 -2.79
CA HIS A 277 13.33 4.64 -1.58
C HIS A 277 12.50 3.59 -0.81
N ALA A 278 11.80 2.71 -1.53
CA ALA A 278 11.17 1.55 -0.92
C ALA A 278 12.28 0.57 -0.49
N THR A 279 12.75 0.75 0.73
CA THR A 279 13.96 0.13 1.29
C THR A 279 13.62 -0.56 2.60
N GLY A 280 14.15 -1.77 2.82
CA GLY A 280 13.81 -2.58 3.98
C GLY A 280 13.79 -4.06 3.67
N ALA A 281 13.27 -4.88 4.59
CA ALA A 281 13.26 -6.34 4.46
C ALA A 281 12.45 -6.82 3.23
N ALA A 282 11.36 -6.13 2.89
CA ALA A 282 10.62 -6.38 1.65
C ALA A 282 11.12 -5.49 0.50
N GLY A 283 11.35 -4.20 0.77
CA GLY A 283 12.03 -3.24 -0.13
C GLY A 283 11.37 -3.05 -1.49
N MET A 284 10.03 -3.00 -1.55
CA MET A 284 9.30 -3.12 -2.82
C MET A 284 8.42 -1.90 -3.10
N ALA A 285 8.51 -1.32 -4.30
CA ALA A 285 7.68 -0.16 -4.64
C ALA A 285 6.21 -0.56 -4.78
N ILE A 286 5.94 -1.62 -5.55
CA ILE A 286 4.61 -2.18 -5.80
C ILE A 286 4.67 -3.68 -5.64
N GLY A 287 3.83 -4.24 -4.77
CA GLY A 287 3.72 -5.67 -4.54
C GLY A 287 2.37 -6.25 -4.94
N PHE A 288 2.38 -7.47 -5.45
CA PHE A 288 1.19 -8.27 -5.72
C PHE A 288 1.29 -9.62 -5.01
N LYS A 289 0.19 -10.05 -4.42
CA LYS A 289 -0.01 -11.41 -3.94
C LYS A 289 -1.44 -11.85 -4.23
N GLU A 290 -1.56 -12.86 -5.07
CA GLU A 290 -2.85 -13.39 -5.53
C GLU A 290 -3.81 -12.27 -5.99
N ALA A 291 -3.29 -11.33 -6.78
CA ALA A 291 -4.01 -10.17 -7.27
C ALA A 291 -4.22 -10.26 -8.79
N SER A 292 -5.27 -9.64 -9.32
CA SER A 292 -5.64 -9.75 -10.74
C SER A 292 -6.23 -8.45 -11.28
N ASN A 293 -6.24 -8.27 -12.61
CA ASN A 293 -6.90 -7.15 -13.30
C ASN A 293 -6.45 -5.73 -12.89
N ALA A 294 -5.24 -5.58 -12.33
CA ALA A 294 -4.70 -4.29 -11.94
C ALA A 294 -4.05 -3.54 -13.12
N VAL A 295 -4.21 -2.22 -13.15
CA VAL A 295 -3.57 -1.33 -14.12
C VAL A 295 -2.55 -0.43 -13.42
N ILE A 296 -1.29 -0.57 -13.79
CA ILE A 296 -0.15 0.20 -13.27
C ILE A 296 0.36 1.10 -14.40
N GLU A 297 0.11 2.41 -14.32
CA GLU A 297 0.43 3.31 -15.42
C GLU A 297 1.01 4.68 -15.06
N GLY A 298 1.98 5.17 -15.83
CA GLY A 298 2.47 6.54 -15.65
C GLY A 298 3.25 6.78 -14.35
N ASN A 299 3.62 5.73 -13.61
CA ASN A 299 4.28 5.88 -12.31
C ASN A 299 5.78 6.07 -12.44
N GLU A 300 6.36 6.83 -11.52
CA GLU A 300 7.81 6.94 -11.33
C GLU A 300 8.25 6.08 -10.15
N ILE A 301 9.03 5.04 -10.42
CA ILE A 301 9.50 4.03 -9.45
C ILE A 301 11.02 4.10 -9.39
N ILE A 302 11.55 4.70 -8.31
CA ILE A 302 12.94 5.15 -8.27
C ILE A 302 13.65 4.73 -6.98
N TYR A 303 14.88 4.22 -7.07
CA TYR A 303 15.70 3.88 -5.90
C TYR A 303 15.04 2.86 -4.96
N CYS A 304 14.23 1.95 -5.48
CA CYS A 304 13.62 0.86 -4.72
C CYS A 304 14.48 -0.41 -4.82
N ALA A 305 14.49 -1.26 -3.78
CA ALA A 305 15.21 -2.53 -3.88
C ALA A 305 14.58 -3.45 -4.94
N VAL A 306 13.25 -3.44 -5.02
CA VAL A 306 12.43 -4.03 -6.08
C VAL A 306 11.39 -2.99 -6.54
N GLY A 307 11.27 -2.75 -7.84
CA GLY A 307 10.23 -1.88 -8.40
C GLY A 307 8.85 -2.53 -8.28
N ILE A 308 8.57 -3.53 -9.11
CA ILE A 308 7.40 -4.40 -9.00
C ILE A 308 7.85 -5.78 -8.52
N GLY A 309 7.22 -6.31 -7.48
CA GLY A 309 7.30 -7.72 -7.12
C GLY A 309 5.93 -8.37 -7.24
N SER A 310 5.88 -9.51 -7.93
CA SER A 310 4.66 -10.28 -8.14
C SER A 310 4.81 -11.69 -7.59
N ASP A 311 3.85 -12.10 -6.77
CA ASP A 311 3.70 -13.45 -6.24
C ASP A 311 2.30 -13.99 -6.61
N LEU A 312 2.26 -15.15 -7.26
CA LEU A 312 1.05 -15.82 -7.76
C LEU A 312 0.02 -14.86 -8.41
N SER A 313 0.49 -13.89 -9.21
CA SER A 313 -0.36 -12.86 -9.82
C SER A 313 0.00 -12.67 -11.30
N PRO A 314 -0.97 -12.55 -12.23
CA PRO A 314 -2.43 -12.60 -12.03
C PRO A 314 -2.92 -13.96 -11.51
N PHE A 315 -3.90 -13.95 -10.62
CA PHE A 315 -4.40 -15.17 -9.94
C PHE A 315 -5.65 -15.75 -10.60
N GLN A 316 -6.55 -14.88 -11.05
CA GLN A 316 -7.79 -15.30 -11.71
C GLN A 316 -7.48 -15.80 -13.13
N PRO A 317 -8.11 -16.90 -13.58
CA PRO A 317 -7.98 -17.38 -14.96
C PRO A 317 -8.32 -16.28 -15.97
N ASP A 318 -7.57 -16.21 -17.07
CA ASP A 318 -7.73 -15.25 -18.17
C ASP A 318 -7.61 -13.76 -17.79
N SER A 319 -7.27 -13.46 -16.54
CA SER A 319 -7.01 -12.10 -16.07
C SER A 319 -5.60 -11.63 -16.41
N LYS A 320 -5.38 -10.32 -16.36
CA LYS A 320 -4.09 -9.71 -16.68
C LYS A 320 -3.68 -8.68 -15.64
N ILE A 321 -2.39 -8.37 -15.59
CA ILE A 321 -1.88 -7.16 -14.95
C ILE A 321 -1.23 -6.33 -16.05
N TRP A 322 -1.66 -5.08 -16.19
CA TRP A 322 -1.13 -4.16 -17.18
C TRP A 322 -0.13 -3.22 -16.53
N VAL A 323 1.10 -3.21 -17.03
CA VAL A 323 2.18 -2.32 -16.60
C VAL A 323 2.57 -1.48 -17.81
N ARG A 324 2.16 -0.22 -17.84
CA ARG A 324 2.39 0.62 -19.02
C ARG A 324 2.81 2.06 -18.76
N ASN A 325 3.63 2.64 -19.62
CA ASN A 325 4.05 4.04 -19.49
C ASN A 325 4.70 4.40 -18.14
N ASN A 326 5.26 3.42 -17.41
CA ASN A 326 5.94 3.67 -16.15
C ASN A 326 7.42 3.92 -16.38
N ARG A 327 8.06 4.58 -15.43
CA ARG A 327 9.51 4.75 -15.37
C ARG A 327 10.08 4.00 -14.19
N PHE A 328 10.91 2.99 -14.49
CA PHE A 328 11.71 2.26 -13.52
C PHE A 328 13.14 2.76 -13.59
N ALA A 329 13.55 3.56 -12.61
CA ALA A 329 14.86 4.19 -12.60
C ALA A 329 15.68 3.81 -11.35
N TYR A 330 16.93 3.36 -11.54
CA TYR A 330 17.88 3.15 -10.44
C TYR A 330 17.40 2.18 -9.35
N ASN A 331 16.57 1.18 -9.73
CA ASN A 331 16.13 0.14 -8.80
C ASN A 331 17.15 -1.00 -8.74
N GLY A 332 17.15 -1.74 -7.64
CA GLY A 332 17.91 -2.99 -7.55
C GLY A 332 17.40 -4.01 -8.57
N ILE A 333 16.09 -4.26 -8.58
CA ILE A 333 15.40 -5.02 -9.62
C ILE A 333 14.20 -4.20 -10.08
N ALA A 334 14.01 -3.94 -11.37
CA ALA A 334 12.83 -3.19 -11.82
C ALA A 334 11.55 -4.03 -11.72
N VAL A 335 11.56 -5.27 -12.21
CA VAL A 335 10.43 -6.20 -12.13
C VAL A 335 10.89 -7.58 -11.68
N LYS A 336 10.30 -8.10 -10.61
CA LYS A 336 10.54 -9.45 -10.07
C LYS A 336 9.24 -10.25 -10.11
N LEU A 337 9.17 -11.25 -10.97
CA LEU A 337 8.03 -12.16 -11.11
C LEU A 337 8.40 -13.49 -10.47
N SER A 338 7.70 -13.87 -9.40
CA SER A 338 8.01 -15.07 -8.61
C SER A 338 7.15 -16.28 -8.96
N SER A 339 6.15 -16.12 -9.84
CA SER A 339 5.25 -17.18 -10.29
C SER A 339 5.39 -17.49 -11.78
N GLU A 340 5.02 -18.72 -12.15
CA GLU A 340 4.99 -19.22 -13.53
C GLU A 340 3.62 -19.01 -14.21
N LEU A 341 2.74 -18.16 -13.66
CA LEU A 341 1.37 -17.98 -14.16
C LEU A 341 1.30 -17.16 -15.46
N GLY A 342 2.28 -16.28 -15.71
CA GLY A 342 2.24 -15.37 -16.85
C GLY A 342 1.21 -14.26 -16.73
N GLY A 343 0.66 -13.79 -17.85
CA GLY A 343 -0.48 -12.86 -17.87
C GLY A 343 -0.15 -11.39 -17.58
N ASN A 344 1.13 -11.04 -17.39
CA ASN A 344 1.55 -9.65 -17.27
C ASN A 344 1.75 -9.05 -18.68
N VAL A 345 1.22 -7.85 -18.89
CA VAL A 345 1.37 -7.09 -20.14
C VAL A 345 2.18 -5.83 -19.84
N VAL A 346 3.45 -5.85 -20.24
CA VAL A 346 4.44 -4.82 -19.92
C VAL A 346 4.78 -4.03 -21.19
N THR A 347 4.23 -2.83 -21.30
CA THR A 347 4.27 -2.05 -22.55
C THR A 347 4.67 -0.59 -22.36
N ASP A 348 5.46 -0.03 -23.27
CA ASP A 348 5.79 1.40 -23.29
C ASP A 348 6.42 1.94 -21.98
N ASN A 349 7.10 1.09 -21.22
CA ASN A 349 7.80 1.51 -20.00
C ASN A 349 9.23 1.96 -20.31
N ILE A 350 9.80 2.77 -19.43
CA ILE A 350 11.20 3.19 -19.45
C ILE A 350 11.94 2.46 -18.34
N PHE A 351 12.89 1.61 -18.72
CA PHE A 351 13.82 0.97 -17.82
C PHE A 351 15.18 1.65 -17.95
N GLU A 352 15.67 2.28 -16.87
CA GLU A 352 16.97 2.95 -16.88
C GLU A 352 17.74 2.83 -15.57
N GLY A 353 19.05 2.64 -15.64
CA GLY A 353 19.98 2.62 -14.52
C GLY A 353 19.67 1.55 -13.47
N ASN A 354 18.80 0.57 -13.77
CA ASN A 354 18.46 -0.49 -12.84
C ASN A 354 19.61 -1.50 -12.78
N LEU A 355 19.91 -2.06 -11.61
CA LEU A 355 20.95 -3.09 -11.53
C LEU A 355 20.52 -4.34 -12.32
N THR A 356 19.25 -4.74 -12.20
CA THR A 356 18.65 -5.80 -13.02
C THR A 356 17.28 -5.32 -13.51
N HIS A 357 17.02 -5.44 -14.81
CA HIS A 357 15.71 -5.08 -15.36
C HIS A 357 14.61 -6.06 -14.92
N VAL A 358 14.78 -7.35 -15.21
CA VAL A 358 13.73 -8.34 -14.95
C VAL A 358 14.33 -9.60 -14.33
N VAL A 359 13.65 -10.13 -13.32
CA VAL A 359 13.88 -11.48 -12.79
C VAL A 359 12.58 -12.24 -12.87
N GLN A 360 12.61 -13.41 -13.49
CA GLN A 360 11.48 -14.33 -13.59
C GLN A 360 11.88 -15.65 -12.92
N ALA A 361 11.07 -16.12 -11.97
CA ALA A 361 11.22 -17.43 -11.38
C ALA A 361 10.61 -18.50 -12.31
N GLY A 362 11.15 -19.72 -12.21
CA GLY A 362 10.74 -20.87 -13.02
C GLY A 362 11.50 -20.98 -14.34
N ARG A 363 11.74 -22.23 -14.78
CA ARG A 363 12.43 -22.53 -16.06
C ARG A 363 11.44 -22.54 -17.22
N GLY A 364 11.91 -22.18 -18.42
CA GLY A 364 11.08 -22.22 -19.63
C GLY A 364 9.87 -21.26 -19.61
N THR A 365 9.95 -20.18 -18.84
CA THR A 365 8.89 -19.20 -18.61
C THR A 365 8.84 -18.09 -19.67
N SER A 366 9.70 -18.17 -20.69
CA SER A 366 9.69 -17.28 -21.85
C SER A 366 8.32 -17.30 -22.55
N GLY A 367 7.76 -16.13 -22.82
CA GLY A 367 6.50 -15.97 -23.54
C GLY A 367 5.24 -16.08 -22.68
N LEU A 368 5.36 -16.32 -21.38
CA LEU A 368 4.23 -16.26 -20.44
C LEU A 368 3.72 -14.82 -20.22
N ASN A 369 4.61 -13.83 -20.42
CA ASN A 369 4.32 -12.41 -20.28
C ASN A 369 4.54 -11.69 -21.62
N GLU A 370 3.76 -10.66 -21.88
CA GLU A 370 3.86 -9.82 -23.08
C GLU A 370 4.78 -8.63 -22.80
N TRP A 371 5.83 -8.48 -23.60
CA TRP A 371 6.75 -7.34 -23.56
C TRP A 371 6.71 -6.65 -24.92
N ARG A 372 6.37 -5.36 -24.96
CA ARG A 372 6.34 -4.60 -26.21
C ARG A 372 6.61 -3.11 -26.01
N GLY A 373 7.44 -2.53 -26.86
CA GLY A 373 7.55 -1.07 -26.94
C GLY A 373 8.25 -0.45 -25.73
N ASN A 374 8.95 -1.24 -24.93
CA ASN A 374 9.67 -0.72 -23.78
C ASN A 374 11.00 -0.12 -24.23
N TYR A 375 11.44 0.93 -23.53
CA TYR A 375 12.79 1.45 -23.65
C TYR A 375 13.69 0.77 -22.62
N TRP A 376 14.82 0.25 -23.08
CA TRP A 376 15.85 -0.40 -22.27
C TRP A 376 17.16 0.36 -22.47
N ASP A 377 17.77 0.84 -21.40
CA ASP A 377 18.99 1.64 -21.50
C ASP A 377 20.23 0.82 -21.86
N ASP A 378 20.14 -0.51 -21.78
CA ASP A 378 21.15 -1.47 -22.21
C ASP A 378 20.88 -2.09 -23.60
N TYR A 379 19.87 -1.60 -24.33
CA TYR A 379 19.60 -2.06 -25.70
C TYR A 379 20.76 -1.70 -26.65
N GLN A 380 21.39 -2.71 -27.26
CA GLN A 380 22.55 -2.56 -28.14
C GLN A 380 22.23 -2.69 -29.64
N GLY A 381 20.94 -2.68 -30.01
CA GLY A 381 20.53 -2.75 -31.41
C GLY A 381 20.69 -1.41 -32.17
N PHE A 382 20.14 -1.37 -33.37
CA PHE A 382 20.19 -0.20 -34.27
C PHE A 382 18.78 0.22 -34.68
N ASP A 383 18.61 1.48 -35.08
CA ASP A 383 17.41 2.02 -35.72
C ASP A 383 17.85 2.63 -37.06
N ARG A 384 17.95 1.79 -38.10
CA ARG A 384 18.50 2.19 -39.40
C ARG A 384 17.51 3.01 -40.22
N ASP A 385 16.21 2.76 -40.05
CA ASP A 385 15.15 3.49 -40.75
C ASP A 385 14.69 4.76 -40.02
N HIS A 386 15.24 5.02 -38.83
CA HIS A 386 15.03 6.22 -38.00
C HIS A 386 13.57 6.39 -37.56
N ASN A 387 12.88 5.27 -37.33
CA ASN A 387 11.47 5.27 -36.92
C ASN A 387 11.28 5.32 -35.38
N GLY A 388 12.38 5.27 -34.61
CA GLY A 388 12.38 5.30 -33.14
C GLY A 388 12.19 3.93 -32.46
N VAL A 389 12.06 2.85 -33.23
CA VAL A 389 11.96 1.44 -32.81
C VAL A 389 13.24 0.73 -33.23
N GLY A 390 13.71 -0.20 -32.41
CA GLY A 390 14.89 -1.00 -32.73
C GLY A 390 14.61 -2.00 -33.86
N ASP A 391 15.56 -2.14 -34.79
CA ASP A 391 15.52 -3.09 -35.91
C ASP A 391 15.65 -4.56 -35.46
N THR A 392 16.14 -4.80 -34.23
CA THR A 392 16.29 -6.14 -33.64
C THR A 392 15.52 -6.25 -32.33
N PRO A 393 14.96 -7.43 -32.00
CA PRO A 393 14.34 -7.66 -30.70
C PRO A 393 15.32 -7.39 -29.55
N TYR A 394 14.78 -6.97 -28.41
CA TYR A 394 15.52 -7.00 -27.14
C TYR A 394 15.26 -8.34 -26.46
N GLU A 395 16.32 -9.11 -26.21
CA GLU A 395 16.25 -10.43 -25.58
C GLU A 395 17.08 -10.41 -24.30
N PHE A 396 16.45 -10.75 -23.18
CA PHE A 396 17.14 -10.89 -21.90
C PHE A 396 17.28 -12.38 -21.56
N TYR A 397 18.51 -12.79 -21.30
CA TYR A 397 18.87 -14.16 -20.96
C TYR A 397 19.28 -14.26 -19.49
N ALA A 398 18.69 -15.22 -18.78
CA ALA A 398 19.14 -15.61 -17.45
C ALA A 398 20.20 -16.72 -17.58
N TYR A 399 21.41 -16.42 -17.13
CA TYR A 399 22.48 -17.41 -16.98
C TYR A 399 22.26 -18.21 -15.69
N ALA A 400 22.57 -19.51 -15.70
CA ALA A 400 22.23 -20.42 -14.60
C ALA A 400 22.94 -20.10 -13.27
N ASP A 401 24.01 -19.31 -13.30
CA ASP A 401 24.87 -19.03 -12.17
C ASP A 401 24.58 -17.67 -11.52
N GLN A 402 23.32 -17.22 -11.47
CA GLN A 402 22.95 -15.98 -10.77
C GLN A 402 23.04 -16.14 -9.25
N ILE A 403 24.27 -16.21 -8.74
CA ILE A 403 24.63 -16.25 -7.32
C ILE A 403 23.91 -15.14 -6.55
N TRP A 404 23.64 -13.97 -7.14
CA TRP A 404 22.94 -12.85 -6.49
C TRP A 404 21.40 -12.98 -6.43
N ILE A 405 20.80 -13.89 -7.19
CA ILE A 405 19.40 -14.29 -7.01
C ILE A 405 19.30 -15.19 -5.77
N GLU A 406 20.19 -16.18 -5.66
CA GLU A 406 20.18 -17.17 -4.57
C GLU A 406 20.78 -16.64 -3.26
N LEU A 407 21.77 -15.75 -3.36
CA LEU A 407 22.45 -15.08 -2.24
C LEU A 407 22.25 -13.56 -2.37
N PRO A 408 21.14 -12.99 -1.85
CA PRO A 408 20.90 -11.56 -1.87
C PRO A 408 22.07 -10.68 -1.38
N PRO A 409 22.87 -11.07 -0.35
CA PRO A 409 24.05 -10.30 0.05
C PRO A 409 25.13 -10.17 -1.04
N ALA A 410 25.22 -11.13 -1.98
CA ALA A 410 26.18 -11.08 -3.07
C ALA A 410 25.93 -9.92 -4.04
N ARG A 411 24.71 -9.34 -4.05
CA ARG A 411 24.37 -8.14 -4.85
C ARG A 411 25.27 -6.95 -4.57
N PHE A 412 25.82 -6.85 -3.36
CA PHE A 412 26.76 -5.79 -3.00
C PHE A 412 28.00 -5.78 -3.90
N PHE A 413 28.42 -6.96 -4.40
CA PHE A 413 29.62 -7.10 -5.23
C PHE A 413 29.33 -7.03 -6.73
N LYS A 414 28.08 -6.80 -7.16
CA LYS A 414 27.70 -6.91 -8.58
C LYS A 414 28.55 -6.02 -9.51
N THR A 415 28.88 -4.80 -9.06
CA THR A 415 29.71 -3.85 -9.82
C THR A 415 31.21 -3.97 -9.52
N ALA A 416 31.63 -4.98 -8.76
CA ALA A 416 33.05 -5.24 -8.54
C ALA A 416 33.69 -5.74 -9.85
N PRO A 417 34.92 -5.32 -10.20
CA PRO A 417 35.57 -5.72 -11.45
C PRO A 417 35.65 -7.24 -11.68
N VAL A 418 35.74 -8.03 -10.59
CA VAL A 418 35.74 -9.49 -10.65
C VAL A 418 34.39 -10.07 -11.09
N MET A 419 33.28 -9.45 -10.70
CA MET A 419 31.94 -9.91 -11.05
C MET A 419 31.59 -9.52 -12.49
N GLU A 420 32.01 -8.33 -12.95
CA GLU A 420 31.90 -7.93 -14.37
C GLU A 420 32.68 -8.88 -15.29
N LEU A 421 33.87 -9.34 -14.87
CA LEU A 421 34.64 -10.34 -15.61
C LEU A 421 33.91 -11.69 -15.66
N LEU A 422 33.27 -12.11 -14.55
CA LEU A 422 32.47 -13.33 -14.52
C LEU A 422 31.25 -13.23 -15.45
N ASP A 423 30.50 -12.12 -15.42
CA ASP A 423 29.36 -11.89 -16.34
C ASP A 423 29.80 -11.92 -17.81
N PHE A 424 30.94 -11.30 -18.13
CA PHE A 424 31.52 -11.36 -19.47
C PHE A 424 31.88 -12.79 -19.90
N LEU A 425 32.51 -13.57 -19.01
CA LEU A 425 32.86 -14.96 -19.28
C LEU A 425 31.60 -15.84 -19.45
N GLU A 426 30.56 -15.62 -18.65
CA GLU A 426 29.27 -16.32 -18.78
C GLU A 426 28.58 -16.00 -20.11
N ARG A 427 28.64 -14.75 -20.59
CA ARG A 427 28.13 -14.37 -21.92
C ARG A 427 28.94 -15.00 -23.06
N LEU A 428 30.26 -15.13 -22.89
CA LEU A 428 31.17 -15.63 -23.91
C LEU A 428 31.17 -17.16 -24.02
N ALA A 429 31.15 -17.85 -22.88
CA ALA A 429 31.26 -19.30 -22.76
C ALA A 429 30.40 -19.82 -21.58
N PRO A 430 29.06 -19.80 -21.72
CA PRO A 430 28.18 -20.21 -20.63
C PRO A 430 28.36 -21.70 -20.28
N PHE A 431 28.51 -22.02 -18.99
CA PHE A 431 28.65 -23.40 -18.51
C PHE A 431 27.37 -24.23 -18.66
N SER A 432 26.24 -23.58 -18.92
CA SER A 432 24.95 -24.17 -19.27
C SER A 432 24.20 -23.27 -20.25
N SER A 433 23.36 -23.82 -21.13
CA SER A 433 22.57 -23.02 -22.05
C SER A 433 21.75 -21.94 -21.31
N PRO A 434 21.95 -20.64 -21.62
CA PRO A 434 21.19 -19.59 -20.96
C PRO A 434 19.71 -19.68 -21.35
N GLU A 435 18.83 -19.43 -20.39
CA GLU A 435 17.38 -19.45 -20.63
C GLU A 435 16.89 -18.04 -20.96
N MET A 436 16.22 -17.88 -22.10
CA MET A 436 15.57 -16.61 -22.43
C MET A 436 14.46 -16.35 -21.41
N THR A 437 14.49 -15.17 -20.80
CA THR A 437 13.51 -14.77 -19.78
C THR A 437 12.43 -13.88 -20.36
N LEU A 438 12.82 -12.97 -21.25
CA LEU A 438 11.90 -12.10 -21.96
C LEU A 438 12.43 -11.76 -23.34
N ARG A 439 11.48 -11.40 -24.21
CA ARG A 439 11.74 -10.89 -25.55
C ARG A 439 10.75 -9.78 -25.85
N ASP A 440 11.25 -8.60 -26.16
CA ASP A 440 10.48 -7.46 -26.67
C ASP A 440 10.78 -7.35 -28.18
N GLU A 441 9.79 -7.64 -29.02
CA GLU A 441 9.95 -7.64 -30.49
C GLU A 441 10.15 -6.24 -31.06
N TRP A 442 9.69 -5.21 -30.35
CA TRP A 442 9.66 -3.83 -30.84
C TRP A 442 10.18 -2.88 -29.75
N PRO A 443 11.43 -3.03 -29.31
CA PRO A 443 11.99 -2.17 -28.27
C PRO A 443 12.10 -0.75 -28.80
N ARG A 444 11.90 0.25 -27.93
CA ARG A 444 12.11 1.65 -28.31
C ARG A 444 13.60 1.97 -28.34
N PHE A 445 14.08 2.49 -29.47
CA PHE A 445 15.48 2.92 -29.63
C PHE A 445 15.71 4.28 -28.96
N THR A 446 14.79 5.23 -29.16
CA THR A 446 14.88 6.55 -28.55
C THR A 446 14.14 6.58 -27.23
N LYS A 447 14.81 7.07 -26.18
CA LYS A 447 14.19 7.30 -24.88
C LYS A 447 13.02 8.28 -25.01
N PRO A 448 11.79 7.87 -24.67
CA PRO A 448 10.64 8.78 -24.68
C PRO A 448 10.83 9.91 -23.66
N GLN A 449 10.37 11.11 -23.99
CA GLN A 449 10.24 12.16 -22.98
C GLN A 449 9.07 11.83 -22.06
N LEU A 450 9.31 11.90 -20.75
CA LEU A 450 8.23 11.76 -19.77
C LEU A 450 7.22 12.88 -20.01
N ILE A 451 5.98 12.51 -20.32
CA ILE A 451 4.86 13.44 -20.32
C ILE A 451 4.64 13.82 -18.86
N LYS A 452 5.26 14.92 -18.40
CA LYS A 452 4.96 15.49 -17.08
C LYS A 452 3.46 15.77 -17.05
N SER A 453 2.70 15.08 -16.20
CA SER A 453 1.33 15.49 -15.92
C SER A 453 1.40 16.95 -15.46
N LYS A 454 0.56 17.81 -16.04
CA LYS A 454 0.47 19.22 -15.64
C LYS A 454 -0.05 19.24 -14.20
N VAL A 455 0.85 19.19 -13.23
CA VAL A 455 0.56 19.63 -11.86
C VAL A 455 0.41 21.14 -11.94
N THR A 456 -0.80 21.60 -12.25
CA THR A 456 -1.19 22.99 -11.99
C THR A 456 -1.14 23.18 -10.48
N GLY A 457 -0.29 24.11 -10.06
CA GLY A 457 0.07 24.36 -8.66
C GLY A 457 -0.98 25.07 -7.82
#